data_AF-A0AB39ZSD7-F1
#
_entry.id   AF-A0AB39ZSD7-F1
#
_cell.length_a   1.000
_cell.length_b   1.000
_cell.length_c   1.000
_cell.angle_alpha   90.00
_cell.angle_beta   90.00
_cell.angle_gamma   90.00
#
_symmetry.space_group_name_H-M   'P 1'
#
loop_
_entity.id
_entity.type
_entity.pdbx_description
1 polymer ?
#
loop_
_entity_poly.entity_id
_entity_poly.type
_entity_poly.pdbx_seq_one_letter_code
_entity_poly.pdbx_strand_id
1 'polypeptide(L)'
;MSQGNTVERGLPCDSYLDKSLQDDKNIQATLKNFYSSIDVLEADLQKALAIQAGRTLNTNDQIKLDSYLAYLTSTLFWIHLKLQGVDVAKHGVMHDLGRAKEMLARDREINASLAAPRLDIKAAKRFIAAGTHTRFVDMDGVMVTETQYNKSLEQTEK
;
A
#
# COMPACT_ATOMS: atom_id res chain seq x y z
N MET A 1 -19.42 -25.13 -32.14
CA MET A 1 -18.44 -24.58 -31.19
C MET A 1 -17.26 -24.10 -32.01
N SER A 2 -17.17 -22.78 -32.22
CA SER A 2 -16.19 -22.15 -33.10
C SER A 2 -14.82 -22.22 -32.46
N GLN A 3 -13.87 -22.89 -33.10
CA GLN A 3 -12.48 -22.82 -32.72
C GLN A 3 -12.00 -21.38 -32.97
N GLY A 4 -11.70 -20.67 -31.89
CA GLY A 4 -11.08 -19.35 -31.94
C GLY A 4 -9.65 -19.53 -32.42
N ASN A 5 -9.45 -19.32 -33.72
CA ASN A 5 -8.14 -19.29 -34.35
C ASN A 5 -7.43 -18.02 -33.85
N THR A 6 -6.69 -18.10 -32.74
CA THR A 6 -5.74 -17.06 -32.35
C THR A 6 -4.60 -17.10 -33.35
N VAL A 7 -4.80 -16.39 -34.46
CA VAL A 7 -3.71 -15.95 -35.33
C VAL A 7 -2.70 -15.29 -34.41
N GLU A 8 -1.50 -15.84 -34.29
CA GLU A 8 -0.37 -15.13 -33.68
C GLU A 8 -0.17 -13.87 -34.52
N ARG A 9 -0.83 -12.78 -34.12
CA ARG A 9 -0.51 -11.46 -34.65
C ARG A 9 0.91 -11.20 -34.19
N GLY A 10 1.83 -11.10 -35.16
CA GLY A 10 3.18 -10.60 -34.92
C GLY A 10 3.11 -9.30 -34.13
N LEU A 11 4.16 -9.02 -33.36
CA LEU A 11 4.19 -7.81 -32.56
C LEU A 11 4.09 -6.59 -33.48
N PRO A 12 3.42 -5.51 -33.06
CA PRO A 12 3.32 -4.29 -33.87
C PRO A 12 4.70 -3.75 -34.29
N CYS A 13 5.73 -3.99 -33.46
CA CYS A 13 7.09 -3.54 -33.72
C CYS A 13 7.88 -4.40 -34.70
N ASP A 14 7.41 -5.59 -35.09
CA ASP A 14 8.18 -6.50 -35.94
C ASP A 14 8.57 -5.85 -37.28
N SER A 15 7.73 -4.94 -37.79
CA SER A 15 8.02 -4.16 -39.00
C SER A 15 9.23 -3.21 -38.89
N TYR A 16 9.64 -2.83 -37.69
CA TYR A 16 10.75 -1.92 -37.42
C TYR A 16 12.01 -2.62 -36.91
N LEU A 17 11.93 -3.91 -36.57
CA LEU A 17 13.08 -4.67 -36.10
C LEU A 17 13.94 -5.15 -37.27
N ASP A 18 15.26 -5.12 -37.08
CA ASP A 18 16.19 -5.79 -37.96
C ASP A 18 16.00 -7.32 -37.87
N LYS A 19 16.29 -8.05 -38.96
CA LYS A 19 16.05 -9.50 -39.05
C LYS A 19 16.80 -10.28 -37.96
N SER A 20 18.00 -9.83 -37.64
CA SER A 20 18.82 -10.40 -36.56
C SER A 20 18.14 -10.35 -35.18
N LEU A 21 17.36 -9.29 -34.92
CA LEU A 21 16.62 -9.09 -33.68
C LEU A 21 15.24 -9.78 -33.70
N GLN A 22 14.66 -9.98 -34.88
CA GLN A 22 13.45 -10.78 -35.06
C GLN A 22 13.70 -12.24 -34.71
N ASP A 23 14.88 -12.76 -35.06
CA ASP A 23 15.27 -14.15 -34.79
C ASP A 23 15.71 -14.37 -33.33
N ASP A 24 16.04 -13.30 -32.59
CA ASP A 24 16.43 -13.40 -31.17
C ASP A 24 15.22 -13.66 -30.27
N LYS A 25 15.13 -14.90 -29.79
CA LYS A 25 14.06 -15.37 -28.90
C LYS A 25 13.98 -14.62 -27.58
N ASN A 26 15.11 -14.18 -27.01
CA ASN A 26 15.13 -13.49 -25.72
C ASN A 26 14.57 -12.08 -25.85
N ILE A 27 14.95 -11.38 -26.92
CA ILE A 27 14.43 -10.04 -27.24
C ILE A 27 12.94 -10.13 -27.53
N GLN A 28 12.54 -11.08 -28.37
CA GLN A 28 11.13 -11.31 -28.70
C GLN A 28 10.29 -11.63 -27.47
N ALA A 29 10.76 -12.49 -26.57
CA ALA A 29 10.05 -12.77 -25.31
C ALA A 29 9.91 -11.52 -24.44
N THR A 30 10.96 -10.71 -24.34
CA THR A 30 10.95 -9.45 -23.58
C THR A 30 9.94 -8.46 -24.17
N LEU A 31 9.92 -8.31 -25.50
CA LEU A 31 8.96 -7.45 -26.19
C LEU A 31 7.53 -7.95 -25.99
N LYS A 32 7.26 -9.25 -26.17
CA LYS A 32 5.93 -9.82 -25.92
C LYS A 32 5.44 -9.53 -24.50
N ASN A 33 6.29 -9.70 -23.50
CA ASN A 33 5.96 -9.39 -22.11
C ASN A 33 5.73 -7.89 -21.88
N PHE A 34 6.51 -7.05 -22.54
CA PHE A 34 6.35 -5.60 -22.44
C PHE A 34 5.01 -5.13 -23.02
N TYR A 35 4.67 -5.59 -24.23
CA TYR A 35 3.39 -5.26 -24.87
C TYR A 35 2.19 -5.78 -24.07
N SER A 36 2.24 -7.03 -23.59
CA SER A 36 1.15 -7.58 -22.77
C SER A 36 0.96 -6.80 -21.46
N SER A 37 2.06 -6.32 -20.87
CA SER A 37 1.99 -5.47 -19.68
C SER A 37 1.37 -4.10 -19.98
N ILE A 38 1.65 -3.52 -21.16
CA ILE A 38 1.02 -2.27 -21.61
C ILE A 38 -0.47 -2.47 -21.85
N ASP A 39 -0.89 -3.57 -22.49
CA ASP A 39 -2.31 -3.85 -22.76
C ASP A 39 -3.13 -3.94 -21.47
N VAL A 40 -2.59 -4.62 -20.45
CA VAL A 40 -3.20 -4.70 -19.12
C VAL A 40 -3.28 -3.32 -18.48
N LEU A 41 -2.19 -2.55 -18.57
CA LEU A 41 -2.13 -1.20 -18.00
C LEU A 41 -3.12 -0.24 -18.67
N GLU A 42 -3.27 -0.32 -19.98
CA GLU A 42 -4.23 0.48 -20.75
C GLU A 42 -5.67 0.16 -20.33
N ALA A 43 -6.01 -1.13 -20.19
CA ALA A 43 -7.32 -1.55 -19.73
C ALA A 43 -7.64 -1.03 -18.32
N ASP A 44 -6.66 -1.03 -17.42
CA ASP A 44 -6.83 -0.50 -16.07
C ASP A 44 -6.89 1.03 -16.04
N LEU A 45 -6.12 1.72 -16.88
CA LEU A 45 -6.19 3.17 -17.03
C LEU A 45 -7.55 3.61 -17.58
N GLN A 46 -8.10 2.89 -18.57
CA GLN A 46 -9.43 3.17 -19.11
C GLN A 46 -10.51 3.08 -18.02
N LYS A 47 -10.45 2.05 -17.15
CA LYS A 47 -11.35 1.95 -15.99
C LYS A 47 -11.14 3.12 -15.02
N ALA A 48 -9.89 3.45 -14.70
CA ALA A 48 -9.57 4.54 -13.77
C ALA A 48 -10.12 5.89 -14.27
N LEU A 49 -9.95 6.20 -15.57
CA LEU A 49 -10.47 7.41 -16.19
C LEU A 49 -12.00 7.44 -16.24
N ALA A 50 -12.65 6.31 -16.51
CA ALA A 50 -14.11 6.21 -16.47
C ALA A 50 -14.66 6.50 -15.06
N ILE A 51 -13.99 5.98 -14.02
CA ILE A 51 -14.35 6.26 -12.63
C ILE A 51 -14.12 7.74 -12.29
N GLN A 52 -12.99 8.32 -12.71
CA GLN A 52 -12.67 9.73 -12.46
C GLN A 52 -13.70 10.67 -13.09
N ALA A 53 -14.13 10.38 -14.32
CA ALA A 53 -15.12 11.17 -15.05
C ALA A 53 -16.50 11.16 -14.36
N GLY A 54 -16.88 10.04 -13.73
CA GLY A 54 -18.15 9.90 -13.03
C GLY A 54 -18.26 10.74 -11.74
N ARG A 55 -17.14 11.12 -11.11
CA ARG A 55 -17.09 11.84 -9.81
C ARG A 55 -18.00 11.27 -8.71
N THR A 56 -18.30 9.98 -8.76
CA THR A 56 -19.20 9.30 -7.83
C THR A 56 -18.52 8.81 -6.55
N LEU A 57 -17.19 8.91 -6.50
CA LEU A 57 -16.37 8.41 -5.40
C LEU A 57 -16.46 9.31 -4.15
N ASN A 58 -16.30 8.70 -2.98
CA ASN A 58 -16.08 9.46 -1.74
C ASN A 58 -14.71 10.15 -1.78
N THR A 59 -14.49 11.14 -0.91
CA THR A 59 -13.25 11.91 -0.88
C THR A 59 -11.98 11.06 -0.73
N ASN A 60 -12.02 10.01 0.11
CA ASN A 60 -10.85 9.15 0.31
C ASN A 60 -10.50 8.35 -0.95
N ASP A 61 -11.51 7.83 -1.65
CA ASP A 61 -11.32 7.06 -2.87
C ASP A 61 -10.93 7.96 -4.05
N GLN A 62 -11.41 9.22 -4.08
CA GLN A 62 -10.91 10.22 -5.01
C GLN A 62 -9.42 10.50 -4.79
N ILE A 63 -8.99 10.72 -3.54
CA ILE A 63 -7.58 10.95 -3.19
C ILE A 63 -6.71 9.76 -3.63
N LYS A 64 -7.17 8.52 -3.41
CA LYS A 64 -6.46 7.31 -3.87
C LYS A 64 -6.33 7.26 -5.38
N LEU A 65 -7.42 7.51 -6.10
CA LEU A 65 -7.45 7.51 -7.56
C LEU A 65 -6.51 8.58 -8.13
N ASP A 66 -6.57 9.81 -7.63
CA ASP A 66 -5.73 10.92 -8.09
C ASP A 66 -4.25 10.68 -7.76
N SER A 67 -3.95 10.14 -6.58
CA SER A 67 -2.57 9.77 -6.20
C SER A 67 -2.02 8.64 -7.09
N TYR A 68 -2.86 7.65 -7.42
CA TYR A 68 -2.51 6.59 -8.38
C TYR A 68 -2.23 7.15 -9.77
N LEU A 69 -3.11 8.02 -10.29
CA LEU A 69 -2.93 8.64 -11.60
C LEU A 69 -1.65 9.49 -11.67
N ALA A 70 -1.37 10.30 -10.64
CA ALA A 70 -0.15 11.10 -10.57
C ALA A 70 1.14 10.27 -10.55
N TYR A 71 1.11 9.13 -9.83
CA TYR A 71 2.22 8.17 -9.83
C TYR A 71 2.38 7.50 -11.19
N LEU A 72 1.27 7.08 -11.80
CA LEU A 72 1.27 6.42 -13.09
C LEU A 72 1.81 7.33 -14.20
N THR A 73 1.34 8.58 -14.28
CA THR A 73 1.82 9.53 -15.31
C THR A 73 3.31 9.81 -15.17
N SER A 74 3.81 10.01 -13.95
CA SER A 74 5.22 10.24 -13.69
C SER A 74 6.08 9.02 -14.06
N THR A 75 5.57 7.82 -13.76
CA THR A 75 6.25 6.56 -14.06
C THR A 75 6.26 6.26 -15.56
N LEU A 76 5.15 6.46 -16.26
CA LEU A 76 5.08 6.28 -17.72
C LEU A 76 6.02 7.22 -18.45
N PHE A 77 6.11 8.48 -18.00
CA PHE A 77 7.06 9.43 -18.56
C PHE A 77 8.51 9.01 -18.30
N TRP A 78 8.82 8.49 -17.12
CA TRP A 78 10.13 7.92 -16.82
C TRP A 78 10.46 6.70 -17.71
N ILE A 79 9.51 5.78 -17.91
CA ILE A 79 9.65 4.63 -18.83
C ILE A 79 9.91 5.12 -20.26
N HIS A 80 9.16 6.12 -20.72
CA HIS A 80 9.33 6.71 -22.05
C HIS A 80 10.75 7.24 -22.27
N LEU A 81 11.29 8.00 -21.31
CA LEU A 81 12.66 8.52 -21.37
C LEU A 81 13.70 7.38 -21.38
N LYS A 82 13.47 6.33 -20.59
CA LYS A 82 14.33 5.13 -20.60
C LYS A 82 14.34 4.44 -21.97
N LEU A 83 13.19 4.32 -22.63
CA LEU A 83 13.07 3.73 -23.97
C LEU A 83 13.79 4.56 -25.04
N GLN A 84 13.86 5.88 -24.85
CA GLN A 84 14.63 6.77 -25.72
C GLN A 84 16.15 6.74 -25.45
N GLY A 85 16.61 5.98 -24.45
CA GLY A 85 18.02 5.93 -24.07
C GLY A 85 18.51 7.18 -23.33
N VAL A 86 17.61 8.03 -22.83
CA VAL A 86 17.96 9.25 -22.08
C VAL A 86 18.44 8.89 -20.67
N ASP A 87 19.54 9.52 -20.22
CA ASP A 87 19.97 9.42 -18.83
C ASP A 87 19.02 10.19 -17.90
N VAL A 88 18.17 9.43 -17.23
CA VAL A 88 17.19 9.93 -16.26
C VAL A 88 17.79 10.31 -14.90
N ALA A 89 19.05 9.97 -14.59
CA ALA A 89 19.62 10.24 -13.26
C ALA A 89 19.65 11.74 -12.92
N LYS A 90 19.86 12.59 -13.93
CA LYS A 90 19.84 14.06 -13.79
C LYS A 90 18.54 14.71 -14.24
N HIS A 91 17.56 13.91 -14.68
CA HIS A 91 16.32 14.42 -15.25
C HIS A 91 15.31 14.77 -14.15
N GLY A 92 14.58 15.88 -14.31
CA GLY A 92 13.58 16.35 -13.33
C GLY A 92 12.46 15.34 -13.04
N VAL A 93 12.24 14.37 -13.93
CA VAL A 93 11.28 13.27 -13.74
C VAL A 93 11.55 12.48 -12.45
N MET A 94 12.81 12.37 -12.02
CA MET A 94 13.13 11.65 -10.79
C MET A 94 12.59 12.36 -9.54
N HIS A 95 12.56 13.69 -9.58
CA HIS A 95 11.94 14.50 -8.53
C HIS A 95 10.42 14.31 -8.52
N ASP A 96 9.77 14.37 -9.69
CA ASP A 96 8.31 14.15 -9.77
C ASP A 96 7.90 12.74 -9.35
N LEU A 97 8.69 11.73 -9.73
CA LEU A 97 8.50 10.36 -9.29
C LEU A 97 8.69 10.20 -7.77
N GLY A 98 9.68 10.90 -7.20
CA GLY A 98 9.89 10.96 -5.75
C GLY A 98 8.67 11.54 -5.04
N ARG A 99 8.17 12.68 -5.50
CA ARG A 99 6.97 13.34 -4.97
C ARG A 99 5.75 12.43 -5.03
N ALA A 100 5.52 11.75 -6.15
CA ALA A 100 4.39 10.84 -6.29
C ALA A 100 4.51 9.63 -5.32
N LYS A 101 5.71 9.09 -5.11
CA LYS A 101 5.95 8.03 -4.12
C LYS A 101 5.68 8.50 -2.69
N GLU A 102 6.08 9.72 -2.35
CA GLU A 102 5.80 10.31 -1.03
C GLU A 102 4.31 10.46 -0.78
N MET A 103 3.53 10.85 -1.79
CA MET A 103 2.06 10.91 -1.68
C MET A 103 1.45 9.54 -1.35
N LEU A 104 1.90 8.49 -2.04
CA LEU A 104 1.44 7.12 -1.76
C LEU A 104 1.89 6.61 -0.39
N ALA A 105 3.11 6.96 0.04
CA ALA A 105 3.62 6.61 1.37
C ALA A 105 2.80 7.28 2.48
N ARG A 106 2.44 8.55 2.30
CA ARG A 106 1.59 9.29 3.23
C ARG A 106 0.18 8.69 3.32
N ASP A 107 -0.43 8.32 2.19
CA ASP A 107 -1.74 7.64 2.20
C ASP A 107 -1.69 6.32 2.98
N ARG A 108 -0.61 5.53 2.81
CA ARG A 108 -0.41 4.30 3.60
C ARG A 108 -0.27 4.58 5.09
N GLU A 109 0.48 5.60 5.48
CA GLU A 109 0.65 5.99 6.88
C GLU A 109 -0.67 6.40 7.54
N ILE A 110 -1.47 7.20 6.83
CA ILE A 110 -2.80 7.61 7.30
C ILE A 110 -3.71 6.38 7.48
N ASN A 111 -3.77 5.50 6.48
CA ASN A 111 -4.58 4.29 6.55
C ASN A 111 -4.12 3.34 7.66
N ALA A 112 -2.82 3.21 7.88
CA ALA A 112 -2.27 2.42 9.00
C ALA A 112 -2.64 3.03 10.36
N SER A 113 -2.56 4.36 10.49
CA SER A 113 -2.97 5.08 11.71
C SER A 113 -4.46 4.93 12.01
N LEU A 114 -5.31 4.93 10.97
CA LEU A 114 -6.75 4.70 11.12
C LEU A 114 -7.08 3.27 11.52
N ALA A 115 -6.34 2.28 11.01
CA ALA A 115 -6.51 0.88 11.34
C ALA A 115 -5.90 0.47 12.71
N ALA A 116 -5.05 1.31 13.29
CA ALA A 116 -4.38 1.00 14.54
C ALA A 116 -5.38 0.88 15.72
N PRO A 117 -5.22 -0.14 16.60
CA PRO A 117 -6.09 -0.31 17.75
C PRO A 117 -5.97 0.90 18.68
N ARG A 118 -7.12 1.49 19.04
CA ARG A 118 -7.19 2.62 19.96
C ARG A 118 -7.55 2.14 21.35
N LEU A 119 -6.86 2.69 22.35
CA LEU A 119 -7.15 2.42 23.75
C LEU A 119 -8.55 2.96 24.11
N ASP A 120 -9.40 2.15 24.72
CA ASP A 120 -10.66 2.64 25.28
C ASP A 120 -10.36 3.48 26.53
N ILE A 121 -10.38 4.80 26.34
CA ILE A 121 -10.11 5.78 27.39
C ILE A 121 -11.07 5.62 28.56
N LYS A 122 -12.34 5.24 28.33
CA LYS A 122 -13.32 5.06 29.41
C LYS A 122 -12.98 3.82 30.22
N ALA A 123 -12.66 2.70 29.57
CA ALA A 123 -12.22 1.50 30.27
C ALA A 123 -10.92 1.74 31.04
N ALA A 124 -9.94 2.39 30.43
CA ALA A 124 -8.67 2.74 31.06
C ALA A 124 -8.86 3.61 32.31
N LYS A 125 -9.74 4.63 32.25
CA LYS A 125 -10.08 5.45 33.42
C LYS A 125 -10.66 4.63 34.56
N ARG A 126 -11.53 3.65 34.27
CA ARG A 126 -12.08 2.74 35.28
C ARG A 126 -11.00 1.87 35.91
N PHE A 127 -10.09 1.32 35.12
CA PHE A 127 -8.98 0.52 35.64
C PHE A 127 -8.03 1.34 36.52
N ILE A 128 -7.70 2.57 36.09
CA ILE A 128 -6.87 3.47 36.88
C ILE A 128 -7.57 3.83 38.19
N ALA A 129 -8.84 4.24 38.15
CA ALA A 129 -9.59 4.60 39.35
C ALA A 129 -9.72 3.43 40.33
N ALA A 130 -10.00 2.22 39.83
CA ALA A 130 -10.04 1.02 40.66
C ALA A 130 -8.66 0.73 41.30
N GLY A 131 -7.58 0.85 40.53
CA GLY A 131 -6.22 0.64 41.00
C GLY A 131 -5.73 1.70 41.99
N THR A 132 -6.18 2.95 41.90
CA THR A 132 -5.76 4.02 42.82
C THR A 132 -6.30 3.86 44.24
N HIS A 133 -7.42 3.14 44.42
CA HIS A 133 -8.01 2.89 45.74
C HIS A 133 -7.54 1.58 46.38
N THR A 134 -6.80 0.73 45.64
CA THR A 134 -6.23 -0.51 46.16
C THR A 134 -4.78 -0.28 46.60
N ARG A 135 -4.55 -0.21 47.91
CA ARG A 135 -3.20 -0.25 48.47
C ARG A 135 -2.73 -1.70 48.53
N PHE A 136 -1.53 -1.96 48.01
CA PHE A 136 -0.89 -3.25 48.14
C PHE A 136 0.19 -3.21 49.23
N VAL A 137 0.28 -4.28 49.99
CA VAL A 137 1.26 -4.48 51.06
C VAL A 137 1.98 -5.81 50.83
N ASP A 138 3.25 -5.87 51.18
CA ASP A 138 4.03 -7.10 51.08
C ASP A 138 3.78 -7.97 52.32
N MET A 139 3.41 -9.24 52.09
CA MET A 139 3.27 -10.26 53.11
C MET A 139 4.19 -11.43 52.76
N ASP A 140 5.33 -11.51 53.44
CA ASP A 140 6.33 -12.57 53.29
C ASP A 140 6.81 -12.80 51.84
N GLY A 141 6.98 -11.72 51.07
CA GLY A 141 7.46 -11.74 49.69
C GLY A 141 6.35 -11.85 48.64
N VAL A 142 5.08 -11.81 49.05
CA VAL A 142 3.90 -11.81 48.18
C VAL A 142 3.11 -10.53 48.35
N MET A 143 2.91 -9.79 47.26
CA MET A 143 2.09 -8.56 47.25
C MET A 143 0.61 -8.90 47.35
N VAL A 144 -0.02 -8.51 48.44
CA VAL A 144 -1.46 -8.69 48.69
C VAL A 144 -2.15 -7.34 48.86
N THR A 145 -3.46 -7.28 48.67
CA THR A 145 -4.19 -6.04 48.97
C THR A 145 -4.26 -5.82 50.48
N GLU A 146 -4.22 -4.57 50.95
CA GLU A 146 -4.30 -4.21 52.38
C GLU A 146 -5.55 -4.80 53.06
N THR A 147 -6.66 -4.91 52.33
CA THR A 147 -7.89 -5.56 52.82
C THR A 147 -7.75 -7.07 53.00
N GLN A 148 -6.98 -7.75 52.15
CA GLN A 148 -6.67 -9.17 52.31
C GLN A 148 -5.68 -9.40 53.45
N TYR A 149 -4.67 -8.54 53.59
CA TYR A 149 -3.72 -8.58 54.69
C TYR A 149 -4.42 -8.43 56.06
N ASN A 150 -5.28 -7.42 56.22
CA ASN A 150 -5.99 -7.19 57.48
C ASN A 150 -6.93 -8.36 57.84
N LYS A 151 -7.61 -8.95 56.84
CA LYS A 151 -8.43 -10.15 57.06
C LYS A 151 -7.62 -11.35 57.53
N SER A 152 -6.38 -11.50 57.05
CA SER A 152 -5.51 -12.60 57.49
C SER A 152 -5.11 -12.45 58.96
N LEU A 153 -4.82 -11.22 59.42
CA LEU A 153 -4.54 -10.93 60.83
C LEU A 153 -5.74 -11.27 61.72
N GLU A 154 -6.94 -10.83 61.35
CA GLU A 154 -8.18 -11.12 62.09
C GLU A 154 -8.52 -12.61 62.19
N GLN A 155 -8.12 -13.43 61.20
CA GLN A 155 -8.28 -14.88 61.22
C GLN A 155 -7.25 -15.59 62.11
N THR A 156 -6.10 -14.97 62.34
CA THR A 156 -5.02 -15.53 63.17
C THR A 156 -5.25 -15.24 64.66
N GLU A 157 -6.06 -14.23 64.98
CA GLU A 157 -6.41 -13.82 66.35
C GLU A 157 -7.62 -14.55 66.97
N LYS A 158 -8.27 -15.47 66.23
CA LYS A 158 -9.35 -16.34 66.72
C LYS A 158 -8.88 -17.78 66.95
#